data_AF-A0A914NZS9-F1
#
_entry.id   AF-A0A914NZS9-F1
#
_cell.length_a   1.000
_cell.length_b   1.000
_cell.length_c   1.000
_cell.angle_alpha   90.00
_cell.angle_beta   90.00
_cell.angle_gamma   90.00
#
_symmetry.space_group_name_H-M   'P 1'
#
loop_
_entity.id
_entity.type
_entity.pdbx_description
1 polymer ?
#
loop_
_entity_poly.entity_id
_entity_poly.type
_entity_poly.pdbx_seq_one_letter_code
_entity_poly.pdbx_strand_id
1 'polypeptide(L)'
;MLSFRVIQSISRRCLSTCLPFSSTNLNPKFKEAFVDKNDDNNFVIKLDNNYLKSPAGNILLIKSELLALLISNEWNLKNKEGFGSMHFTGLAFTALDNPHGETSDSLIEKLIGYLDTDTLLYFSNSQTSLFDQQQKQWLPIINWIKF
;
A
#
# COMPACT_ATOMS: atom_id res chain seq x y z
N MET A 1 10.00 37.63 10.49
CA MET A 1 9.53 36.91 11.69
C MET A 1 8.05 36.59 11.50
N LEU A 2 7.77 35.54 10.73
CA LEU A 2 6.40 35.12 10.37
C LEU A 2 6.01 33.90 11.20
N SER A 3 4.79 33.98 11.72
CA SER A 3 4.22 33.20 12.82
C SER A 3 4.07 31.71 12.52
N PHE A 4 4.51 30.88 13.46
CA PHE A 4 4.46 29.41 13.53
C PHE A 4 3.03 28.79 13.57
N ARG A 5 2.02 29.41 12.95
CA ARG A 5 0.61 29.03 13.13
C ARG A 5 -0.04 28.20 12.02
N VAL A 6 0.71 27.67 11.04
CA VAL A 6 0.13 26.91 9.93
C VAL A 6 0.29 25.39 10.05
N ILE A 7 1.15 24.89 10.95
CA ILE A 7 1.47 23.44 11.01
C ILE A 7 0.54 22.64 11.94
N GLN A 8 -0.36 23.29 12.69
CA GLN A 8 -1.22 22.59 13.67
C GLN A 8 -2.57 22.08 13.15
N SER A 9 -2.95 22.28 11.88
CA SER A 9 -4.29 21.88 11.39
C SER A 9 -4.37 20.51 10.70
N ILE A 10 -3.25 19.85 10.38
CA ILE A 10 -3.25 18.57 9.65
C ILE A 10 -3.44 17.35 10.58
N SER A 11 -3.31 17.55 11.90
CA SER A 11 -3.25 16.44 12.87
C SER A 11 -4.59 15.89 13.38
N ARG A 12 -5.76 16.36 12.91
CA ARG A 12 -7.05 16.03 13.58
C ARG A 12 -8.15 15.39 12.72
N ARG A 13 -7.89 15.00 11.46
CA ARG A 13 -8.91 14.34 10.61
C ARG A 13 -8.75 12.83 10.40
N CYS A 14 -7.66 12.21 10.85
CA CYS A 14 -7.41 10.77 10.67
C CYS A 14 -7.63 9.91 11.93
N LEU A 15 -8.44 10.35 12.89
CA LEU A 15 -8.58 9.63 14.18
C LEU A 15 -9.91 8.88 14.36
N SER A 16 -10.81 8.84 13.37
CA SER A 16 -12.13 8.22 13.57
C SER A 16 -12.37 6.89 12.83
N THR A 17 -11.44 6.39 12.01
CA THR A 17 -11.62 5.10 11.31
C THR A 17 -10.42 4.16 11.37
N CYS A 18 -9.32 4.55 12.02
CA CYS A 18 -8.26 3.60 12.32
C CYS A 18 -8.75 2.68 13.44
N LEU A 19 -9.26 1.50 13.08
CA LEU A 19 -9.36 0.39 14.01
C LEU A 19 -8.00 0.26 14.72
N PRO A 20 -7.97 0.11 16.06
CA PRO A 20 -6.71 -0.06 16.76
C PRO A 20 -6.03 -1.30 16.19
N PHE A 21 -4.87 -1.10 15.55
CA PHE A 21 -4.00 -2.20 15.16
C PHE A 21 -3.49 -2.84 16.45
N SER A 22 -4.25 -3.83 16.91
CA SER A 22 -3.93 -4.62 18.07
C SER A 22 -2.65 -5.38 17.77
N SER A 23 -1.54 -4.95 18.38
CA SER A 23 -0.31 -5.75 18.49
C SER A 23 -0.54 -6.89 19.49
N THR A 24 -1.59 -7.69 19.30
CA THR A 24 -1.67 -8.97 19.99
C THR A 24 -0.66 -9.87 19.30
N ASN A 25 0.25 -10.44 20.10
CA ASN A 25 1.08 -11.57 19.70
C ASN A 25 0.15 -12.74 19.33
N LEU A 26 -0.34 -12.71 18.09
CA LEU A 26 -1.06 -13.81 17.48
C LEU A 26 0.00 -14.82 17.09
N ASN A 27 0.27 -15.77 17.98
CA ASN A 27 0.94 -17.02 17.59
C ASN A 27 0.17 -17.57 16.38
N PRO A 28 0.77 -17.58 15.18
CA PRO A 28 0.06 -18.05 14.01
C PRO A 28 -0.23 -19.52 14.20
N LYS A 29 -1.52 -19.89 14.14
CA LYS A 29 -1.98 -21.28 14.15
C LYS A 29 -1.78 -21.93 12.78
N PHE A 30 -0.61 -21.78 12.17
CA PHE A 30 -0.26 -22.47 10.92
C PHE A 30 1.25 -22.77 10.88
N LYS A 31 1.64 -23.82 10.15
CA LYS A 31 3.04 -24.25 10.01
C LYS A 31 3.65 -23.72 8.72
N GLU A 32 2.92 -23.79 7.62
CA GLU A 32 3.40 -23.42 6.29
C GLU A 32 2.34 -22.73 5.44
N ALA A 33 2.81 -21.87 4.55
CA ALA A 33 2.01 -21.22 3.52
C ALA A 33 2.52 -21.66 2.13
N PHE A 34 1.62 -22.12 1.29
CA PHE A 34 1.93 -22.51 -0.09
C PHE A 34 0.88 -22.01 -1.07
N VAL A 35 1.28 -21.96 -2.34
CA VAL A 35 0.42 -21.55 -3.45
C VAL A 35 -0.23 -22.79 -4.03
N ASP A 36 -1.53 -22.71 -4.27
CA ASP A 36 -2.30 -23.74 -4.95
C ASP A 36 -3.07 -23.11 -6.12
N LYS A 37 -3.51 -23.94 -7.07
CA LYS A 37 -4.32 -23.51 -8.21
C LYS A 37 -5.75 -23.98 -8.03
N ASN A 38 -6.70 -23.09 -8.25
CA ASN A 38 -8.12 -23.43 -8.30
C ASN A 38 -8.52 -23.91 -9.71
N ASP A 39 -9.69 -24.52 -9.83
CA ASP A 39 -10.26 -25.06 -11.07
C ASP A 39 -10.36 -24.00 -12.19
N ASP A 40 -10.56 -22.74 -11.82
CA ASP A 40 -10.64 -21.59 -12.74
C ASP A 40 -9.28 -21.02 -13.17
N ASN A 41 -8.19 -21.76 -12.98
CA ASN A 41 -6.81 -21.33 -13.27
C ASN A 41 -6.37 -20.06 -12.50
N ASN A 42 -7.00 -19.79 -11.36
CA ASN A 42 -6.60 -18.75 -10.41
C ASN A 42 -5.69 -19.35 -9.34
N PHE A 43 -4.77 -18.53 -8.81
CA PHE A 43 -3.91 -18.89 -7.70
C PHE A 43 -4.57 -18.52 -6.37
N VAL A 44 -4.46 -19.43 -5.40
CA VAL A 44 -4.92 -19.25 -4.02
C VAL A 44 -3.77 -19.55 -3.07
N ILE A 45 -3.76 -18.90 -1.91
CA ILE A 45 -2.79 -19.19 -0.85
C ILE A 45 -3.47 -20.05 0.21
N LYS A 46 -2.84 -21.17 0.55
CA LYS A 46 -3.25 -22.04 1.65
C LYS A 46 -2.28 -21.91 2.80
N LEU A 47 -2.84 -21.74 4.00
CA LEU A 47 -2.16 -21.84 5.28
C LEU A 47 -2.49 -23.21 5.87
N ASP A 48 -1.54 -24.14 5.82
CA ASP A 48 -1.78 -25.57 6.05
C ASP A 48 -2.97 -26.08 5.21
N ASN A 49 -4.11 -26.38 5.87
CA ASN A 49 -5.34 -26.86 5.23
C ASN A 49 -6.40 -25.78 4.99
N ASN A 50 -6.14 -24.52 5.38
CA ASN A 50 -7.11 -23.43 5.31
C ASN A 50 -6.76 -22.44 4.20
N TYR A 51 -7.77 -21.91 3.52
CA TYR A 51 -7.58 -20.80 2.60
C TYR A 51 -7.22 -19.51 3.35
N LEU A 52 -6.29 -18.75 2.79
CA LEU A 52 -6.01 -17.40 3.24
C LEU A 52 -7.23 -16.51 2.96
N LYS A 53 -7.75 -15.89 4.02
CA LYS A 53 -8.91 -15.01 3.96
C LYS A 53 -8.55 -13.59 4.34
N SER A 54 -9.21 -12.63 3.70
CA SER A 54 -9.15 -11.22 4.05
C SER A 54 -9.87 -10.96 5.38
N PRO A 55 -9.67 -9.77 6.00
CA PRO A 55 -10.42 -9.37 7.20
C PRO A 55 -11.95 -9.40 7.01
N ALA A 56 -12.46 -9.16 5.80
CA ALA A 56 -13.89 -9.31 5.48
C ALA A 56 -14.34 -10.77 5.26
N GLY A 57 -13.41 -11.74 5.31
CA GLY A 57 -13.69 -13.17 5.17
C GLY A 57 -13.64 -13.70 3.73
N ASN A 58 -13.25 -12.87 2.76
CA ASN A 58 -13.16 -13.23 1.34
C ASN A 58 -11.89 -14.06 1.09
N ILE A 59 -11.98 -15.05 0.18
CA ILE A 59 -10.81 -15.83 -0.24
C ILE A 59 -9.99 -15.00 -1.24
N LEU A 60 -8.68 -14.92 -1.01
CA LEU A 60 -7.79 -14.18 -1.89
C LEU A 60 -7.51 -14.96 -3.19
N LEU A 61 -8.17 -14.55 -4.28
CA LEU A 61 -7.98 -15.08 -5.64
C LEU A 61 -7.01 -14.19 -6.42
N ILE A 62 -5.93 -14.78 -6.92
CA ILE A 62 -4.86 -14.05 -7.60
C ILE A 62 -4.66 -14.61 -9.02
N LYS A 63 -4.58 -13.73 -10.02
CA LYS A 63 -4.32 -14.14 -11.42
C LYS A 63 -2.84 -14.33 -11.74
N SER A 64 -1.97 -13.61 -11.03
CA SER A 64 -0.51 -13.66 -11.23
C SER A 64 0.16 -14.63 -10.26
N GLU A 65 0.88 -15.60 -10.82
CA GLU A 65 1.67 -16.56 -10.05
C GLU A 65 2.72 -15.89 -9.15
N LEU A 66 3.42 -14.91 -9.70
CA LEU A 66 4.49 -14.19 -8.99
C LEU A 66 3.94 -13.49 -7.74
N LEU A 67 2.78 -12.84 -7.86
CA LEU A 67 2.14 -12.19 -6.73
C LEU A 67 1.71 -13.21 -5.66
N ALA A 68 1.19 -14.37 -6.06
CA ALA A 68 0.82 -15.43 -5.13
C ALA A 68 2.04 -15.97 -4.37
N LEU A 69 3.18 -16.17 -5.05
CA LEU A 69 4.44 -16.60 -4.44
C LEU A 69 5.02 -15.57 -3.47
N LEU A 70 4.96 -14.28 -3.82
CA LEU A 70 5.39 -13.20 -2.93
C LEU A 70 4.58 -13.20 -1.64
N ILE A 71 3.25 -13.32 -1.76
CA ILE A 71 2.37 -13.35 -0.59
C ILE A 71 2.59 -14.64 0.22
N SER A 72 2.73 -15.82 -0.38
CA SER A 72 3.01 -17.04 0.39
C SER A 72 4.33 -16.92 1.16
N ASN A 73 5.35 -16.31 0.55
CA ASN A 73 6.62 -16.04 1.21
C ASN A 73 6.49 -15.04 2.37
N GLU A 74 5.71 -13.96 2.23
CA GLU A 74 5.41 -13.06 3.34
C GLU A 74 4.80 -13.83 4.53
N TRP A 75 3.84 -14.72 4.27
CA TRP A 75 3.19 -15.51 5.33
C TRP A 75 4.13 -16.53 5.98
N ASN A 76 5.08 -17.10 5.25
CA ASN A 76 6.13 -17.96 5.80
C ASN A 76 7.12 -17.19 6.69
N LEU A 77 7.40 -15.92 6.35
CA LEU A 77 8.34 -15.07 7.10
C LEU A 77 7.71 -14.38 8.33
N LYS A 78 6.38 -14.27 8.38
CA LYS A 78 5.61 -13.62 9.45
C LYS A 78 5.97 -14.07 10.87
N ASN A 79 6.42 -15.31 11.06
CA ASN A 79 6.86 -15.79 12.37
C ASN A 79 7.99 -14.95 12.99
N LYS A 80 8.70 -14.17 12.17
CA LYS A 80 9.82 -13.31 12.57
C LYS A 80 9.47 -11.83 12.58
N GLU A 81 8.53 -11.42 11.74
CA GLU A 81 8.19 -10.01 11.50
C GLU A 81 6.68 -9.81 11.66
N GLY A 82 6.30 -8.84 12.50
CA GLY A 82 4.88 -8.56 12.74
C GLY A 82 4.14 -8.13 11.47
N PHE A 83 2.81 -8.03 11.56
CA PHE A 83 1.93 -7.68 10.43
C PHE A 83 2.30 -6.38 9.67
N GLY A 84 3.13 -5.51 10.25
CA GLY A 84 3.62 -4.30 9.61
C GLY A 84 4.54 -4.53 8.40
N SER A 85 5.13 -5.73 8.24
CA SER A 85 5.98 -6.05 7.07
C SER A 85 5.22 -6.74 5.93
N MET A 86 3.93 -7.04 6.09
CA MET A 86 3.12 -7.78 5.10
C MET A 86 2.47 -6.84 4.08
N HIS A 87 3.30 -6.11 3.32
CA HIS A 87 2.85 -5.08 2.38
C HIS A 87 2.06 -5.65 1.20
N PHE A 88 2.49 -6.78 0.62
CA PHE A 88 1.78 -7.38 -0.51
C PHE A 88 0.42 -7.92 -0.06
N THR A 89 0.39 -8.59 1.10
CA THR A 89 -0.85 -9.06 1.72
C THR A 89 -1.81 -7.90 2.01
N GLY A 90 -1.32 -6.81 2.61
CA GLY A 90 -2.14 -5.64 2.94
C GLY A 90 -2.75 -4.95 1.72
N LEU A 91 -1.96 -4.78 0.66
CA LEU A 91 -2.42 -4.22 -0.61
C LEU A 91 -3.46 -5.16 -1.27
N ALA A 92 -3.19 -6.46 -1.30
CA ALA A 92 -4.09 -7.44 -1.90
C ALA A 92 -5.44 -7.50 -1.16
N PHE A 93 -5.44 -7.47 0.17
CA PHE A 93 -6.67 -7.43 0.96
C PHE A 93 -7.42 -6.12 0.77
N THR A 94 -6.74 -4.98 0.72
CA THR A 94 -7.38 -3.68 0.48
C THR A 94 -8.05 -3.64 -0.90
N ALA A 95 -7.37 -4.16 -1.92
CA ALA A 95 -7.90 -4.24 -3.28
C ALA A 95 -9.11 -5.20 -3.37
N LEU A 96 -9.08 -6.30 -2.62
CA LEU A 96 -10.16 -7.28 -2.60
C LEU A 96 -11.40 -6.79 -1.83
N ASP A 97 -11.19 -6.29 -0.62
CA ASP A 97 -12.30 -5.93 0.29
C ASP A 97 -12.87 -4.55 -0.02
N ASN A 98 -12.10 -3.66 -0.67
CA ASN A 98 -12.47 -2.28 -0.98
C ASN A 98 -13.25 -1.61 0.16
N PRO A 99 -12.63 -1.43 1.35
CA PRO A 99 -13.34 -0.99 2.55
C PRO A 99 -14.00 0.39 2.41
N HIS A 100 -13.53 1.20 1.46
CA HIS A 100 -14.06 2.53 1.17
C HIS A 100 -15.08 2.55 0.02
N GLY A 101 -15.36 1.40 -0.61
CA GLY A 101 -16.31 1.29 -1.72
C GLY A 101 -15.92 2.14 -2.92
N GLU A 102 -14.63 2.35 -3.15
CA GLU A 102 -14.14 3.21 -4.23
C GLU A 102 -14.45 2.61 -5.59
N THR A 103 -15.00 3.42 -6.49
CA THR A 103 -15.15 3.06 -7.90
C THR A 103 -13.88 3.42 -8.68
N SER A 104 -13.71 2.81 -9.86
CA SER A 104 -12.59 3.17 -10.75
C SER A 104 -12.59 4.66 -11.07
N ASP A 105 -13.76 5.26 -11.31
CA ASP A 105 -13.89 6.69 -11.62
C ASP A 105 -13.49 7.56 -10.42
N SER A 106 -13.95 7.23 -9.21
CA SER A 106 -13.57 7.94 -7.97
C SER A 106 -12.06 7.89 -7.73
N LEU A 107 -11.43 6.73 -7.98
CA LEU A 107 -9.98 6.59 -7.87
C LEU A 107 -9.24 7.43 -8.91
N ILE A 108 -9.72 7.46 -10.15
CA ILE A 108 -9.13 8.27 -11.22
C ILE A 108 -9.23 9.75 -10.87
N GLU A 109 -10.39 10.23 -10.41
CA GLU A 109 -10.57 11.62 -9.99
C GLU A 109 -9.62 12.01 -8.85
N LYS A 110 -9.46 11.13 -7.86
CA LYS A 110 -8.50 11.33 -6.75
C LYS A 110 -7.06 11.40 -7.26
N LEU A 111 -6.68 10.50 -8.16
CA LEU A 111 -5.34 10.46 -8.76
C LEU A 111 -5.05 11.73 -9.57
N ILE A 112 -6.02 12.19 -10.37
CA ILE A 112 -5.90 13.44 -11.14
C ILE A 112 -5.74 14.62 -10.18
N GLY A 113 -6.47 14.66 -9.06
CA GLY A 113 -6.32 15.71 -8.06
C GLY A 113 -4.91 15.83 -7.47
N TYR A 114 -4.12 14.76 -7.46
CA TYR A 114 -2.71 14.83 -7.04
C TYR A 114 -1.81 15.49 -8.07
N LEU A 115 -2.15 15.45 -9.36
CA LEU A 115 -1.35 16.06 -10.43
C LEU A 115 -1.30 17.58 -10.30
N ASP A 116 -2.38 18.21 -9.84
CA ASP A 116 -2.45 19.66 -9.58
C ASP A 116 -1.47 20.09 -8.47
N THR A 117 -1.18 19.18 -7.53
CA THR A 117 -0.30 19.42 -6.38
C THR A 117 0.94 18.51 -6.39
N ASP A 118 1.44 18.16 -7.58
CA ASP A 118 2.57 17.24 -7.70
C ASP A 118 3.86 17.85 -7.13
N THR A 119 4.53 17.12 -6.25
CA THR A 119 5.77 17.55 -5.57
C THR A 119 6.87 17.92 -6.56
N LEU A 120 6.97 17.24 -7.71
CA LEU A 120 8.00 17.47 -8.71
C LEU A 120 7.87 18.85 -9.36
N LEU A 121 6.69 19.47 -9.33
CA LEU A 121 6.44 20.79 -9.90
C LEU A 121 6.75 21.95 -8.94
N TYR A 122 7.02 21.66 -7.66
CA TYR A 122 7.32 22.66 -6.64
C TYR A 122 8.80 22.63 -6.22
N PHE A 123 9.58 23.50 -6.85
CA PHE A 123 11.00 23.68 -6.53
C PHE A 123 11.20 24.61 -5.34
N SER A 124 12.28 24.36 -4.59
CA SER A 124 12.76 25.28 -3.56
C SER A 124 13.40 26.53 -4.18
N ASN A 125 13.69 27.53 -3.35
CA ASN A 125 14.29 28.78 -3.83
C ASN A 125 15.66 28.53 -4.49
N SER A 126 15.94 29.26 -5.58
CA SER A 126 17.08 29.08 -6.48
C SER A 126 18.48 29.29 -5.86
N GLN A 127 18.56 29.65 -4.58
CA GLN A 127 19.80 29.90 -3.84
C GLN A 127 20.09 28.80 -2.79
N THR A 128 19.43 27.64 -2.90
CA THR A 128 19.54 26.54 -1.93
C THR A 128 20.25 25.34 -2.56
N SER A 129 21.09 24.64 -1.79
CA SER A 129 21.70 23.37 -2.22
C SER A 129 20.64 22.31 -2.57
N LEU A 130 19.46 22.40 -1.94
CA LEU A 130 18.30 21.57 -2.26
C LEU A 130 17.81 21.81 -3.70
N PHE A 131 17.77 23.05 -4.17
CA PHE A 131 17.32 23.38 -5.52
C PHE A 131 18.22 22.72 -6.58
N ASP A 132 19.53 22.70 -6.36
CA ASP A 132 20.47 22.03 -7.25
C ASP A 132 20.25 20.51 -7.29
N GLN A 133 19.95 19.89 -6.14
CA GLN A 133 19.62 18.46 -6.08
C GLN A 133 18.28 18.15 -6.74
N GLN A 134 17.27 18.99 -6.51
CA GLN A 134 15.95 18.86 -7.15
C GLN A 134 16.10 18.98 -8.66
N GLN A 135 16.81 19.98 -9.17
CA GLN A 135 17.04 20.09 -10.61
C GLN A 135 17.74 18.85 -11.16
N LYS A 136 18.82 18.40 -10.52
CA LYS A 136 19.59 17.25 -10.98
C LYS A 136 18.78 15.95 -11.04
N GLN A 137 17.90 15.71 -10.07
CA GLN A 137 17.15 14.45 -9.96
C GLN A 137 15.76 14.51 -10.60
N TRP A 138 15.06 15.64 -10.48
CA TRP A 138 13.65 15.78 -10.89
C TRP A 138 13.49 16.25 -12.33
N LEU A 139 14.35 17.12 -12.85
CA LEU A 139 14.25 17.56 -14.26
C LEU A 139 14.27 16.41 -15.27
N PRO A 140 15.08 15.35 -15.13
CA PRO A 140 15.02 14.20 -16.04
C PRO A 140 13.64 13.55 -16.10
N ILE A 141 12.95 13.45 -14.95
CA ILE A 141 11.62 12.85 -14.84
C ILE A 141 10.58 13.78 -15.50
N ILE A 142 10.64 15.09 -15.19
CA ILE A 142 9.73 16.09 -15.78
C ILE A 142 9.90 16.15 -17.29
N ASN A 143 11.14 16.11 -17.77
CA ASN A 143 11.43 16.10 -19.19
C ASN A 143 10.90 14.83 -19.85
N TRP A 144 11.03 13.66 -19.21
CA TRP A 144 10.47 12.40 -19.73
C TRP A 144 8.94 12.46 -19.88
N ILE A 145 8.21 13.07 -18.94
CA ILE A 145 6.73 13.16 -18.99
C ILE A 145 6.24 14.12 -20.08
N LYS A 146 7.00 15.18 -20.40
CA LYS A 146 6.58 16.21 -21.37
C LYS A 146 6.56 15.74 -22.84
N PHE A 147 7.00 14.52 -23.12
CA PHE A 147 7.11 13.98 -24.48
C PHE A 147 5.84 13.28 -24.96
#